data_AF-A0A8T5GHB7-F1
#
_entry.id   AF-A0A8T5GHB7-F1
#
_cell.length_a   1.000
_cell.length_b   1.000
_cell.length_c   1.000
_cell.angle_alpha   90.00
_cell.angle_beta   90.00
_cell.angle_gamma   90.00
#
_symmetry.space_group_name_H-M   'P 1'
#
loop_
_entity.id
_entity.type
_entity.pdbx_description
1 polymer ?
#
loop_
_entity_poly.entity_id
_entity_poly.type
_entity_poly.pdbx_seq_one_letter_code
_entity_poly.pdbx_strand_id
1 'polypeptide(L)'
;MSYPTPFGLLKPTNTIEKKKIDAVQRALRWCQTILTSTLWRQISVGKNIALQRTINKQTIEIFPLEAAFIDLGMKSRFKVNHLPIYLNNSDACVRSRATRPRPLHTDMIASMILLLGSANFNPASVPRTLHSILTAEQIASLPPPPPPRQTYVPGQPSTSGREFILESRILELAGQNPNTTFSIQFEKRDGSLRNMMARIGVWDDINGDEIDSDAEEAARSYNPSDYHLMTVFDMQKNQYRNIATDRVTEISIGGLRFRTPSAE
;
A
#
# COMPACT_ATOMS: atom_id res chain seq x y z
N MET A 1 -27.41 12.30 -7.82
CA MET A 1 -28.38 12.01 -6.74
C MET A 1 -27.73 12.38 -5.40
N SER A 2 -28.48 12.89 -4.43
CA SER A 2 -27.95 13.30 -3.12
C SER A 2 -28.52 12.40 -2.03
N TYR A 3 -27.68 11.93 -1.10
CA TYR A 3 -28.06 11.01 -0.04
C TYR A 3 -27.82 11.66 1.33
N PRO A 4 -28.86 11.95 2.13
CA PRO A 4 -28.68 12.43 3.48
C PRO A 4 -28.10 11.31 4.37
N THR A 5 -27.10 11.65 5.19
CA THR A 5 -26.49 10.73 6.14
C THR A 5 -26.43 11.38 7.53
N PRO A 6 -26.25 10.60 8.61
CA PRO A 6 -26.10 11.15 9.95
C PRO A 6 -24.92 12.13 10.11
N PHE A 7 -23.95 12.11 9.19
CA PHE A 7 -22.73 12.91 9.28
C PHE A 7 -22.63 14.04 8.25
N GLY A 8 -23.70 14.25 7.48
CA GLY A 8 -23.76 15.26 6.42
C GLY A 8 -24.28 14.68 5.10
N LEU A 9 -24.11 15.44 4.03
CA LEU A 9 -24.72 15.15 2.75
C LEU A 9 -23.74 14.44 1.82
N LEU A 10 -24.09 13.21 1.40
CA LEU A 10 -23.29 12.43 0.48
C LEU A 10 -23.77 12.67 -0.96
N LYS A 11 -22.93 13.29 -1.78
CA LYS A 11 -23.22 13.60 -3.20
C LYS A 11 -22.17 12.97 -4.12
N PRO A 12 -22.36 11.72 -4.57
CA PRO A 12 -21.49 11.12 -5.56
C PRO A 12 -21.40 11.96 -6.83
N THR A 13 -20.19 12.24 -7.30
CA THR A 13 -19.93 13.00 -8.54
C THR A 13 -20.01 12.13 -9.78
N ASN A 14 -19.81 10.82 -9.63
CA ASN A 14 -19.79 9.85 -10.72
C ASN A 14 -20.93 8.84 -10.55
N THR A 15 -21.27 8.12 -11.62
CA THR A 15 -22.18 6.97 -11.54
C THR A 15 -21.49 5.87 -10.72
N ILE A 16 -22.01 5.61 -9.52
CA ILE A 16 -21.51 4.56 -8.63
C ILE A 16 -22.57 3.47 -8.53
N GLU A 17 -22.13 2.22 -8.53
CA GLU A 17 -23.01 1.06 -8.32
C GLU A 17 -23.85 1.22 -7.04
N LYS A 18 -25.16 1.00 -7.17
CA LYS A 18 -26.12 1.12 -6.07
C LYS A 18 -25.72 0.26 -4.86
N LYS A 19 -25.24 -0.97 -5.10
CA LYS A 19 -24.76 -1.89 -4.05
C LYS A 19 -23.66 -1.28 -3.18
N LYS A 20 -22.75 -0.51 -3.80
CA LYS A 20 -21.64 0.15 -3.12
C LYS A 20 -22.13 1.34 -2.28
N ILE A 21 -23.04 2.15 -2.83
CA ILE A 21 -23.69 3.25 -2.11
C ILE A 21 -24.45 2.71 -0.89
N ASP A 22 -25.24 1.65 -1.07
CA ASP A 22 -26.02 1.04 0.01
C ASP A 22 -25.12 0.50 1.12
N ALA A 23 -23.97 -0.11 0.78
CA ALA A 23 -22.99 -0.57 1.77
C ALA A 23 -22.43 0.58 2.61
N VAL A 24 -22.01 1.67 1.96
CA VAL A 24 -21.50 2.87 2.64
C VAL A 24 -22.57 3.52 3.53
N GLN A 25 -23.82 3.62 3.05
CA GLN A 25 -24.91 4.16 3.87
C GLN A 25 -25.21 3.30 5.09
N ARG A 26 -25.21 1.96 4.95
CA ARG A 26 -25.37 1.05 6.09
C ARG A 26 -24.24 1.25 7.11
N ALA A 27 -23.00 1.36 6.67
CA ALA A 27 -21.85 1.60 7.55
C ALA A 27 -21.94 2.95 8.28
N LEU A 28 -22.36 4.03 7.60
CA LEU A 28 -22.60 5.32 8.25
C LEU A 28 -23.76 5.25 9.26
N ARG A 29 -24.85 4.56 8.94
CA ARG A 29 -25.93 4.34 9.93
C ARG A 29 -25.42 3.55 11.12
N TRP A 30 -24.60 2.52 10.90
CA TRP A 30 -23.96 1.79 11.99
C TRP A 30 -23.14 2.72 12.86
N CYS A 31 -22.26 3.55 12.28
CA CYS A 31 -21.45 4.52 13.02
C CYS A 31 -22.32 5.40 13.94
N GLN A 32 -23.48 5.86 13.44
CA GLN A 32 -24.43 6.63 14.25
C GLN A 32 -25.06 5.80 15.37
N THR A 33 -25.42 4.55 15.11
CA THR A 33 -26.00 3.65 16.12
C THR A 33 -25.02 3.37 17.25
N ILE A 34 -23.76 3.06 16.95
CA ILE A 34 -22.78 2.77 18.01
C ILE A 34 -22.33 4.02 18.76
N LEU A 35 -22.41 5.20 18.14
CA LEU A 35 -21.98 6.44 18.77
C LEU A 35 -22.74 6.73 20.07
N THR A 36 -24.02 6.35 20.16
CA THR A 36 -24.89 6.67 21.32
C THR A 36 -24.42 6.03 22.63
N SER A 37 -23.61 4.97 22.56
CA SER A 37 -23.08 4.26 23.74
C SER A 37 -21.59 4.54 24.00
N THR A 38 -21.05 5.63 23.45
CA THR A 38 -19.61 5.93 23.50
C THR A 38 -19.32 7.31 24.09
N LEU A 39 -18.05 7.53 24.45
CA LEU A 39 -17.52 8.80 24.96
C LEU A 39 -17.13 9.79 23.85
N TRP A 40 -17.48 9.50 22.60
CA TRP A 40 -17.24 10.41 21.48
C TRP A 40 -18.24 11.56 21.49
N ARG A 41 -17.76 12.76 21.18
CA ARG A 41 -18.59 13.95 21.01
C ARG A 41 -18.72 14.28 19.52
N GLN A 42 -19.92 14.60 19.07
CA GLN A 42 -20.12 15.17 17.74
C GLN A 42 -19.65 16.63 17.72
N ILE A 43 -18.86 16.98 16.71
CA ILE A 43 -18.46 18.36 16.42
C ILE A 43 -18.81 18.71 14.98
N SER A 44 -19.18 19.97 14.75
CA SER A 44 -19.48 20.47 13.40
C SER A 44 -18.21 20.96 12.73
N VAL A 45 -17.95 20.50 11.50
CA VAL A 45 -16.83 20.90 10.66
C VAL A 45 -17.40 21.37 9.32
N GLY A 46 -17.59 22.69 9.18
CA GLY A 46 -18.34 23.26 8.08
C GLY A 46 -19.79 22.76 8.07
N LYS A 47 -20.18 22.03 7.01
CA LYS A 47 -21.52 21.41 6.86
C LYS A 47 -21.57 19.93 7.26
N ASN A 48 -20.45 19.39 7.74
CA ASN A 48 -20.29 17.97 8.05
C ASN A 48 -20.12 17.77 9.55
N ILE A 49 -20.33 16.54 10.01
CA ILE A 49 -20.12 16.16 11.40
C ILE A 49 -18.86 15.28 11.49
N ALA A 50 -17.96 15.65 12.40
CA ALA A 50 -16.86 14.83 12.84
C ALA A 50 -17.12 14.33 14.26
N LEU A 51 -16.37 13.32 14.69
CA LEU A 51 -16.41 12.82 16.05
C LEU A 51 -15.08 13.13 16.73
N GLN A 52 -15.13 13.72 17.91
CA GLN A 52 -13.97 14.12 18.69
C GLN A 52 -13.97 13.40 20.04
N ARG A 53 -12.78 12.99 20.49
CA ARG A 53 -12.56 12.48 21.83
C ARG A 53 -11.19 12.92 22.34
N THR A 54 -11.11 13.25 23.64
CA THR A 54 -9.84 13.49 24.32
C THR A 54 -9.47 12.29 25.19
N ILE A 55 -8.26 11.77 25.02
CA ILE A 55 -7.71 10.65 25.80
C ILE A 55 -6.29 11.05 26.22
N ASN A 56 -5.98 11.01 27.52
CA ASN A 56 -4.64 11.33 28.04
C ASN A 56 -4.06 12.65 27.49
N LYS A 57 -4.88 13.70 27.48
CA LYS A 57 -4.58 15.05 26.95
C LYS A 57 -4.32 15.12 25.44
N GLN A 58 -4.46 14.01 24.72
CA GLN A 58 -4.42 13.97 23.27
C GLN A 58 -5.84 14.10 22.71
N THR A 59 -6.01 14.89 21.66
CA THR A 59 -7.30 15.04 20.98
C THR A 59 -7.31 14.20 19.71
N ILE A 60 -8.33 13.37 19.57
CA ILE A 60 -8.55 12.52 18.40
C ILE A 60 -9.81 12.99 17.71
N GLU A 61 -9.74 13.17 16.40
CA GLU A 61 -10.91 13.43 15.57
C GLU A 61 -11.00 12.40 14.47
N ILE A 62 -12.21 11.92 14.18
CA ILE A 62 -12.48 10.99 13.10
C ILE A 62 -13.62 11.51 12.24
N PHE A 63 -13.55 11.26 10.92
CA PHE A 63 -14.46 11.86 9.95
C PHE A 63 -15.20 10.78 9.15
N PRO A 64 -16.36 10.29 9.63
CA PRO A 64 -17.10 9.23 8.95
C PRO A 64 -17.49 9.56 7.50
N LEU A 65 -17.87 10.80 7.22
CA LEU A 65 -18.24 11.21 5.87
C LEU A 65 -17.05 11.25 4.90
N GLU A 66 -15.86 11.62 5.38
CA GLU A 66 -14.63 11.56 4.56
C GLU A 66 -14.27 10.11 4.22
N ALA A 67 -14.51 9.17 5.14
CA ALA A 67 -14.30 7.76 4.88
C ALA A 67 -15.23 7.26 3.77
N ALA A 68 -16.49 7.71 3.79
CA ALA A 68 -17.45 7.43 2.72
C ALA A 68 -16.98 8.00 1.37
N PHE A 69 -16.40 9.21 1.33
CA PHE A 69 -15.83 9.76 0.10
C PHE A 69 -14.69 8.87 -0.43
N ILE A 70 -13.78 8.45 0.44
CA ILE A 70 -12.67 7.55 0.05
C ILE A 70 -13.21 6.23 -0.50
N ASP A 71 -14.15 5.59 0.19
CA ASP A 71 -14.73 4.32 -0.24
C ASP A 71 -15.40 4.42 -1.61
N LEU A 72 -16.03 5.57 -1.90
CA LEU A 72 -16.72 5.84 -3.15
C LEU A 72 -15.78 6.35 -4.26
N GLY A 73 -14.48 6.52 -3.99
CA GLY A 73 -13.52 7.03 -4.97
C GLY A 73 -13.70 8.53 -5.27
N MET A 74 -14.31 9.27 -4.34
CA MET A 74 -14.48 10.71 -4.43
C MET A 74 -13.27 11.44 -3.85
N LYS A 75 -13.10 12.71 -4.22
CA LYS A 75 -12.07 13.56 -3.63
C LYS A 75 -12.30 13.72 -2.13
N SER A 76 -11.33 13.31 -1.33
CA SER A 76 -11.25 13.55 0.11
C SER A 76 -10.03 14.41 0.41
N ARG A 77 -10.05 15.11 1.55
CA ARG A 77 -8.85 15.78 2.08
C ARG A 77 -7.82 14.81 2.65
N PHE A 78 -8.20 13.54 2.86
CA PHE A 78 -7.33 12.49 3.34
C PHE A 78 -6.83 11.61 2.19
N LYS A 79 -5.68 10.94 2.41
CA LYS A 79 -5.10 10.01 1.44
C LYS A 79 -6.00 8.78 1.28
N VAL A 80 -6.17 8.31 0.03
CA VAL A 80 -7.09 7.22 -0.37
C VAL A 80 -6.89 5.88 0.37
N ASN A 81 -5.74 5.65 0.98
CA ASN A 81 -5.42 4.40 1.70
C ASN A 81 -5.34 4.59 3.22
N HIS A 82 -5.73 5.75 3.73
CA HIS A 82 -5.65 6.12 5.13
C HIS A 82 -7.04 6.36 5.70
N LEU A 83 -7.26 6.00 6.96
CA LEU A 83 -8.45 6.41 7.66
C LEU A 83 -8.41 7.92 7.88
N PRO A 84 -9.55 8.60 7.74
CA PRO A 84 -9.64 10.03 7.99
C PRO A 84 -9.68 10.30 9.50
N ILE A 85 -8.49 10.42 10.08
CA ILE A 85 -8.27 10.59 11.52
C ILE A 85 -7.26 11.72 11.73
N TYR A 86 -7.59 12.66 12.61
CA TYR A 86 -6.62 13.57 13.19
C TYR A 86 -6.23 13.15 14.60
N LEU A 87 -4.96 13.35 14.90
CA LEU A 87 -4.39 13.35 16.24
C LEU A 87 -3.77 14.72 16.46
N ASN A 88 -4.28 15.48 17.43
CA ASN A 88 -3.88 16.85 17.72
C ASN A 88 -3.82 17.72 16.45
N ASN A 89 -4.93 17.75 15.69
CA ASN A 89 -5.08 18.53 14.44
C ASN A 89 -4.14 18.13 13.29
N SER A 90 -3.45 16.99 13.40
CA SER A 90 -2.54 16.48 12.37
C SER A 90 -3.00 15.11 11.86
N ASP A 91 -2.77 14.83 10.58
CA ASP A 91 -3.08 13.53 9.95
C ASP A 91 -2.41 12.37 10.69
N ALA A 92 -3.22 11.44 11.21
CA ALA A 92 -2.72 10.20 11.78
C ALA A 92 -2.69 9.09 10.72
N CYS A 93 -1.52 8.48 10.51
CA CYS A 93 -1.39 7.37 9.57
C CYS A 93 -1.98 6.08 10.15
N VAL A 94 -3.27 5.85 9.91
CA VAL A 94 -3.97 4.60 10.24
C VAL A 94 -4.49 3.98 8.96
N ARG A 95 -4.19 2.70 8.73
CA ARG A 95 -4.55 1.97 7.50
C ARG A 95 -4.86 0.51 7.77
N SER A 96 -5.65 -0.11 6.92
CA SER A 96 -5.85 -1.56 6.96
C SER A 96 -4.55 -2.30 6.65
N ARG A 97 -4.29 -3.40 7.36
CA ARG A 97 -3.26 -4.38 6.98
C ARG A 97 -3.76 -5.37 5.93
N ALA A 98 -5.08 -5.53 5.79
CA ALA A 98 -5.67 -6.44 4.82
C ALA A 98 -5.50 -5.86 3.41
N THR A 99 -4.90 -6.64 2.52
CA THR A 99 -4.63 -6.20 1.15
C THR A 99 -5.78 -6.53 0.20
N ARG A 100 -6.48 -7.67 0.38
CA ARG A 100 -7.67 -8.08 -0.43
C ARG A 100 -8.58 -9.08 0.32
N PRO A 101 -9.92 -8.90 0.27
CA PRO A 101 -10.61 -7.65 -0.03
C PRO A 101 -10.29 -6.61 1.04
N ARG A 102 -10.17 -5.33 0.65
CA ARG A 102 -9.97 -4.26 1.63
C ARG A 102 -11.31 -3.97 2.31
N PRO A 103 -11.34 -3.83 3.66
CA PRO A 103 -12.54 -3.36 4.34
C PRO A 103 -12.86 -1.93 3.89
N LEU A 104 -14.14 -1.55 3.98
CA LEU A 104 -14.55 -0.16 3.79
C LEU A 104 -13.90 0.71 4.87
N HIS A 105 -13.44 1.91 4.49
CA HIS A 105 -12.96 2.91 5.43
C HIS A 105 -14.08 3.27 6.42
N THR A 106 -15.35 3.30 6.01
CA THR A 106 -16.47 3.52 6.94
C THR A 106 -16.62 2.41 7.98
N ASP A 107 -16.38 1.14 7.63
CA ASP A 107 -16.42 0.03 8.60
C ASP A 107 -15.23 0.10 9.57
N MET A 108 -14.08 0.52 9.06
CA MET A 108 -12.90 0.76 9.90
C MET A 108 -13.09 1.96 10.83
N ILE A 109 -13.77 3.02 10.40
CA ILE A 109 -14.16 4.13 11.26
C ILE A 109 -15.11 3.65 12.36
N ALA A 110 -16.10 2.80 12.04
CA ALA A 110 -16.95 2.18 13.06
C ALA A 110 -16.12 1.38 14.09
N SER A 111 -15.12 0.65 13.61
CA SER A 111 -14.19 -0.10 14.48
C SER A 111 -13.40 0.85 15.41
N MET A 112 -12.97 2.01 14.92
CA MET A 112 -12.29 3.03 15.73
C MET A 112 -13.23 3.67 16.75
N ILE A 113 -14.50 3.91 16.39
CA ILE A 113 -15.52 4.42 17.31
C ILE A 113 -15.68 3.45 18.48
N LEU A 114 -15.77 2.13 18.21
CA LEU A 114 -15.88 1.10 19.25
C LEU A 114 -14.60 0.98 20.08
N LEU A 115 -13.45 0.81 19.43
CA LEU A 115 -12.15 0.63 20.09
C LEU A 115 -11.88 1.77 21.06
N LEU A 116 -12.06 3.00 20.61
CA LEU A 116 -11.85 4.20 21.40
C LEU A 116 -13.20 4.78 21.85
N GLY A 117 -14.19 3.93 22.14
CA GLY A 117 -15.52 4.36 22.59
C GLY A 117 -15.65 4.43 24.11
N SER A 118 -14.88 3.62 24.83
CA SER A 118 -14.92 3.49 26.29
C SER A 118 -13.64 4.03 26.95
N ALA A 119 -13.68 4.28 28.26
CA ALA A 119 -12.47 4.59 29.04
C ALA A 119 -11.50 3.39 29.07
N ASN A 120 -12.04 2.18 29.13
CA ASN A 120 -11.28 0.94 29.15
C ASN A 120 -11.23 0.32 27.76
N PHE A 121 -10.13 0.52 27.04
CA PHE A 121 -9.86 -0.07 25.74
C PHE A 121 -8.55 -0.87 25.77
N ASN A 122 -8.42 -1.85 24.87
CA ASN A 122 -7.21 -2.66 24.78
C ASN A 122 -6.06 -1.86 24.14
N PRO A 123 -4.97 -1.54 24.87
CA PRO A 123 -3.84 -0.77 24.34
C PRO A 123 -3.16 -1.45 23.15
N ALA A 124 -3.09 -2.79 23.15
CA ALA A 124 -2.46 -3.56 22.06
C ALA A 124 -3.22 -3.49 20.74
N SER A 125 -4.50 -3.08 20.78
CA SER A 125 -5.32 -2.88 19.58
C SER A 125 -5.20 -1.46 19.00
N VAL A 126 -4.53 -0.53 19.71
CA VAL A 126 -4.35 0.85 19.25
C VAL A 126 -3.27 0.93 18.18
N PRO A 127 -3.55 1.55 17.01
CA PRO A 127 -2.54 1.78 15.97
C PRO A 127 -1.33 2.52 16.50
N ARG A 128 -0.13 2.14 16.05
CA ARG A 128 1.15 2.69 16.51
C ARG A 128 1.24 4.22 16.42
N THR A 129 0.63 4.79 15.38
CA THR A 129 0.60 6.24 15.13
C THR A 129 -0.30 7.00 16.10
N LEU A 130 -1.11 6.29 16.89
CA LEU A 130 -1.94 6.84 17.96
C LEU A 130 -1.41 6.47 19.35
N HIS A 131 -0.21 5.89 19.49
CA HIS A 131 0.32 5.47 20.79
C HIS A 131 0.53 6.63 21.78
N SER A 132 0.57 7.88 21.33
CA SER A 132 0.59 9.05 22.22
C SER A 132 -0.65 9.16 23.11
N ILE A 133 -1.76 8.50 22.76
CA ILE A 133 -2.97 8.48 23.57
C ILE A 133 -2.87 7.50 24.74
N LEU A 134 -1.85 6.62 24.76
CA LEU A 134 -1.64 5.61 25.79
C LEU A 134 -0.86 6.19 26.97
N THR A 135 -1.03 5.61 28.16
CA THR A 135 -0.17 5.93 29.32
C THR A 135 1.19 5.26 29.20
N ALA A 136 2.16 5.68 30.02
CA ALA A 136 3.49 5.07 30.04
C ALA A 136 3.43 3.56 30.40
N GLU A 137 2.57 3.19 31.34
CA GLU A 137 2.36 1.80 31.76
C GLU A 137 1.73 0.96 30.66
N GLN A 138 0.77 1.55 29.91
CA GLN A 138 0.16 0.89 28.76
C GLN A 138 1.19 0.66 27.64
N ILE A 139 2.06 1.62 27.37
CA ILE A 139 3.13 1.49 26.37
C ILE A 139 4.13 0.41 26.81
N ALA A 140 4.52 0.39 28.09
CA ALA A 140 5.44 -0.59 28.63
C ALA A 140 4.91 -2.03 28.61
N SER A 141 3.58 -2.21 28.62
CA SER A 141 2.94 -3.53 28.54
C SER A 141 2.66 -4.01 27.11
N LEU A 142 2.97 -3.21 26.09
CA LEU A 142 2.80 -3.62 24.69
C LEU A 142 3.78 -4.75 24.33
N PRO A 143 3.38 -5.66 23.42
CA PRO A 143 4.32 -6.64 22.87
C PRO A 143 5.48 -5.91 22.18
N PRO A 144 6.70 -6.47 22.21
CA PRO A 144 7.84 -5.87 21.54
C PRO A 144 7.51 -5.69 20.04
N PRO A 145 7.95 -4.58 19.42
CA PRO A 145 7.75 -4.40 18.00
C PRO A 145 8.37 -5.58 17.25
N PRO A 146 7.79 -6.00 16.12
CA PRO A 146 8.42 -7.01 15.28
C PRO A 146 9.85 -6.56 14.96
N PRO A 147 10.81 -7.50 14.89
CA PRO A 147 12.19 -7.15 14.60
C PRO A 147 12.23 -6.29 13.34
N PRO A 148 13.04 -5.21 13.33
CA PRO A 148 13.17 -4.38 12.14
C PRO A 148 13.49 -5.30 10.97
N ARG A 149 12.82 -5.08 9.83
CA ARG A 149 13.21 -5.75 8.60
C ARG A 149 14.70 -5.46 8.43
N GLN A 150 15.51 -6.51 8.39
CA GLN A 150 16.94 -6.36 8.17
C GLN A 150 17.13 -5.45 6.95
N THR A 151 17.91 -4.39 7.16
CA THR A 151 18.32 -3.49 6.10
C THR A 151 18.87 -4.36 4.98
N TYR A 152 18.38 -4.14 3.76
CA TYR A 152 18.94 -4.86 2.63
C TYR A 152 20.41 -4.48 2.54
N VAL A 153 21.28 -5.48 2.61
CA VAL A 153 22.71 -5.33 2.34
C VAL A 153 22.87 -5.63 0.86
N PRO A 154 23.28 -4.64 0.05
CA PRO A 154 23.54 -4.89 -1.36
C PRO A 154 24.60 -5.96 -1.58
N GLY A 155 24.38 -6.80 -2.58
CA GLY A 155 25.25 -7.93 -2.89
C GLY A 155 25.19 -9.09 -1.91
N GLN A 156 24.18 -9.16 -1.03
CA GLN A 156 23.97 -10.40 -0.28
C GLN A 156 23.57 -11.54 -1.24
N PRO A 157 24.38 -12.60 -1.34
CA PRO A 157 24.04 -13.74 -2.17
C PRO A 157 22.72 -14.35 -1.68
N SER A 158 21.94 -14.91 -2.60
CA SER A 158 20.74 -15.63 -2.19
C SER A 158 21.11 -16.77 -1.22
N THR A 159 20.31 -16.91 -0.17
CA THR A 159 20.46 -17.97 0.84
C THR A 159 19.71 -19.25 0.46
N SER A 160 19.12 -19.32 -0.73
CA SER A 160 18.33 -20.48 -1.15
C SER A 160 19.17 -21.70 -1.54
N GLY A 161 20.48 -21.50 -1.76
CA GLY A 161 21.37 -22.55 -2.29
C GLY A 161 21.11 -22.89 -3.76
N ARG A 162 20.24 -22.14 -4.45
CA ARG A 162 19.99 -22.31 -5.88
C ARG A 162 21.21 -21.92 -6.71
N GLU A 163 21.31 -22.55 -7.86
CA GLU A 163 22.26 -22.19 -8.89
C GLU A 163 21.68 -21.08 -9.76
N PHE A 164 22.44 -19.99 -9.92
CA PHE A 164 22.06 -18.83 -10.71
C PHE A 164 23.01 -18.63 -11.88
N ILE A 165 22.50 -18.04 -12.95
CA ILE A 165 23.30 -17.56 -14.07
C ILE A 165 24.16 -16.40 -13.55
N LEU A 166 25.43 -16.35 -13.96
CA LEU A 166 26.33 -15.26 -13.60
C LEU A 166 25.75 -13.91 -14.02
N GLU A 167 25.74 -12.95 -13.11
CA GLU A 167 25.21 -11.61 -13.35
C GLU A 167 25.85 -10.93 -14.57
N SER A 168 27.17 -11.04 -14.72
CA SER A 168 27.90 -10.48 -15.88
C SER A 168 27.34 -10.99 -17.20
N ARG A 169 26.90 -12.25 -17.25
CA ARG A 169 26.28 -12.84 -18.44
C ARG A 169 24.89 -12.28 -18.69
N ILE A 170 24.12 -11.99 -17.65
CA ILE A 170 22.80 -11.35 -17.77
C ILE A 170 22.95 -9.94 -18.34
N LEU A 171 23.89 -9.15 -17.80
CA LEU A 171 24.17 -7.79 -18.25
C LEU A 171 24.71 -7.75 -19.68
N GLU A 172 25.60 -8.68 -20.05
CA GLU A 172 26.10 -8.82 -21.42
C GLU A 172 24.97 -9.11 -22.42
N LEU A 173 24.08 -10.05 -22.08
CA LEU A 173 22.94 -10.41 -22.93
C LEU A 173 21.97 -9.24 -23.09
N ALA A 174 21.72 -8.47 -22.02
CA ALA A 174 20.89 -7.27 -22.07
C ALA A 174 21.53 -6.20 -22.99
N GLY A 175 22.82 -5.94 -22.83
CA GLY A 175 23.56 -4.97 -23.65
C GLY A 175 23.66 -5.34 -25.13
N GLN A 176 23.74 -6.64 -25.45
CA GLN A 176 23.76 -7.13 -26.85
C GLN A 176 22.39 -7.09 -27.53
N ASN A 177 21.31 -7.00 -26.77
CA ASN A 177 19.94 -7.07 -27.28
C ASN A 177 19.09 -5.89 -26.80
N PRO A 178 19.46 -4.64 -27.14
CA PRO A 178 18.68 -3.47 -26.77
C PRO A 178 17.29 -3.53 -27.42
N ASN A 179 16.31 -2.85 -26.82
CA ASN A 179 14.94 -2.71 -27.34
C ASN A 179 14.20 -4.04 -27.58
N THR A 180 14.67 -5.12 -26.95
CA THR A 180 14.20 -6.49 -27.19
C THR A 180 13.34 -6.99 -26.04
N THR A 181 12.24 -7.68 -26.37
CA THR A 181 11.44 -8.42 -25.40
C THR A 181 12.08 -9.77 -25.11
N PHE A 182 12.17 -10.15 -23.83
CA PHE A 182 12.78 -11.38 -23.38
C PHE A 182 11.97 -12.03 -22.25
N SER A 183 12.15 -13.33 -22.08
CA SER A 183 11.60 -14.07 -20.92
C SER A 183 12.68 -14.27 -19.88
N ILE A 184 12.34 -14.13 -18.61
CA ILE A 184 13.28 -14.28 -17.51
C ILE A 184 12.61 -14.91 -16.29
N GLN A 185 13.31 -15.82 -15.64
CA GLN A 185 12.97 -16.38 -14.34
C GLN A 185 14.04 -15.97 -13.32
N PHE A 186 13.61 -15.41 -12.20
CA PHE A 186 14.51 -15.02 -11.12
C PHE A 186 13.88 -15.24 -9.75
N GLU A 187 14.72 -15.40 -8.74
CA GLU A 187 14.29 -15.54 -7.35
C GLU A 187 13.98 -14.17 -6.73
N LYS A 188 12.80 -14.05 -6.10
CA LYS A 188 12.44 -12.89 -5.30
C LYS A 188 13.08 -12.95 -3.91
N ARG A 189 13.04 -11.82 -3.20
CA ARG A 189 13.47 -11.72 -1.80
C ARG A 189 12.82 -12.74 -0.85
N ASP A 190 11.60 -13.18 -1.14
CA ASP A 190 10.89 -14.18 -0.34
C ASP A 190 11.27 -15.64 -0.69
N GLY A 191 12.26 -15.83 -1.57
CA GLY A 191 12.75 -17.14 -2.01
C GLY A 191 11.88 -17.82 -3.07
N SER A 192 10.77 -17.21 -3.51
CA SER A 192 9.95 -17.77 -4.58
C SER A 192 10.38 -17.27 -5.96
N LEU A 193 10.28 -18.13 -6.97
CA LEU A 193 10.62 -17.81 -8.35
C LEU A 193 9.53 -16.95 -9.00
N ARG A 194 9.95 -16.06 -9.90
CA ARG A 194 9.05 -15.26 -10.74
C ARG A 194 9.48 -15.41 -12.19
N ASN A 195 8.55 -15.86 -13.02
CA ASN A 195 8.62 -15.73 -14.47
C ASN A 195 8.10 -14.36 -14.89
N MET A 196 8.79 -13.70 -15.81
CA MET A 196 8.43 -12.39 -16.33
C MET A 196 8.74 -12.33 -17.83
N MET A 197 7.86 -11.67 -18.58
CA MET A 197 8.17 -11.19 -19.92
C MET A 197 8.54 -9.72 -19.81
N ALA A 198 9.81 -9.42 -20.03
CA ALA A 198 10.40 -8.11 -19.82
C ALA A 198 10.87 -7.50 -21.14
N ARG A 199 10.97 -6.18 -21.17
CA ARG A 199 11.60 -5.42 -22.26
C ARG A 199 12.52 -4.35 -21.68
N ILE A 200 13.64 -4.13 -22.36
CA ILE A 200 14.69 -3.15 -22.00
C ILE A 200 14.88 -2.14 -23.14
N GLY A 201 15.37 -0.96 -22.81
CA GLY A 201 15.69 0.12 -23.74
C GLY A 201 14.55 1.12 -23.95
N VAL A 202 14.52 1.74 -25.13
CA VAL A 202 13.59 2.81 -25.51
C VAL A 202 12.68 2.35 -26.65
N TRP A 203 11.36 2.50 -26.47
CA TRP A 203 10.38 2.24 -27.53
C TRP A 203 9.06 2.96 -27.27
N ASP A 204 8.30 3.22 -28.33
CA ASP A 204 6.93 3.73 -28.21
C ASP A 204 5.93 2.61 -27.92
N ASP A 205 5.05 2.83 -26.95
CA ASP A 205 3.94 1.93 -26.67
C ASP A 205 2.82 2.04 -27.74
N ILE A 206 1.73 1.27 -27.58
CA ILE A 206 0.60 1.25 -28.52
C ILE A 206 -0.13 2.61 -28.60
N ASN A 207 0.00 3.45 -27.56
CA ASN A 207 -0.60 4.78 -27.49
C ASN A 207 0.34 5.88 -28.00
N GLY A 208 1.59 5.54 -28.36
CA GLY A 208 2.62 6.49 -28.76
C GLY A 208 3.33 7.14 -27.57
N ASP A 209 3.21 6.58 -26.36
CA ASP A 209 3.97 7.02 -25.20
C ASP A 209 5.35 6.35 -25.21
N GLU A 210 6.41 7.15 -25.08
CA GLU A 210 7.79 6.65 -25.01
C GLU A 210 8.00 5.93 -23.68
N ILE A 211 8.42 4.66 -23.77
CA ILE A 211 8.88 3.85 -22.64
C ILE A 211 10.40 3.81 -22.71
N ASP A 212 11.05 4.24 -21.63
CA ASP A 212 12.51 4.29 -21.51
C ASP A 212 12.91 3.73 -20.13
N SER A 213 13.44 2.50 -20.13
CA SER A 213 13.91 1.87 -18.90
C SER A 213 15.10 2.58 -18.27
N ASP A 214 15.93 3.23 -19.09
CA ASP A 214 17.20 3.84 -18.67
C ASP A 214 16.94 5.22 -18.08
N ALA A 215 16.01 5.99 -18.67
CA ALA A 215 15.53 7.24 -18.07
C ALA A 215 14.79 6.99 -16.75
N GLU A 216 13.95 5.95 -16.67
CA GLU A 216 13.28 5.58 -15.41
C GLU A 216 14.30 5.15 -14.35
N GLU A 217 15.36 4.44 -14.73
CA GLU A 217 16.45 4.10 -13.84
C GLU A 217 17.16 5.36 -13.29
N ALA A 218 17.52 6.29 -14.18
CA ALA A 218 18.17 7.55 -13.82
C ALA A 218 17.29 8.47 -12.95
N ALA A 219 15.97 8.38 -13.05
CA ALA A 219 15.03 9.18 -12.26
C ALA A 219 14.87 8.69 -10.81
N ARG A 220 15.39 7.50 -10.46
CA ARG A 220 15.25 6.94 -9.11
C ARG A 220 16.09 7.71 -8.08
N SER A 221 15.61 7.71 -6.84
CA SER A 221 16.33 8.26 -5.68
C SER A 221 17.54 7.41 -5.23
N TYR A 222 17.75 6.26 -5.87
CA TYR A 222 18.85 5.34 -5.62
C TYR A 222 19.26 4.70 -6.95
N ASN A 223 20.52 4.28 -7.07
CA ASN A 223 21.01 3.57 -8.24
C ASN A 223 20.67 2.06 -8.14
N PRO A 224 19.86 1.47 -9.05
CA PRO A 224 19.53 0.05 -9.03
C PRO A 224 20.73 -0.90 -9.11
N SER A 225 21.77 -0.53 -9.85
CA SER A 225 22.96 -1.38 -10.01
C SER A 225 23.67 -1.65 -8.69
N ASP A 226 23.62 -0.71 -7.74
CA ASP A 226 24.20 -0.88 -6.40
C ASP A 226 23.57 -2.08 -5.68
N TYR A 227 22.37 -2.52 -6.10
CA TYR A 227 21.55 -3.56 -5.49
C TYR A 227 21.44 -4.82 -6.38
N HIS A 228 22.26 -4.97 -7.42
CA HIS A 228 22.11 -6.02 -8.44
C HIS A 228 20.69 -6.03 -9.04
N LEU A 229 20.17 -4.82 -9.28
CA LEU A 229 18.86 -4.64 -9.89
C LEU A 229 19.03 -4.01 -11.26
N MET A 230 18.27 -4.53 -12.22
CA MET A 230 18.13 -3.94 -13.55
C MET A 230 16.67 -3.50 -13.75
N THR A 231 16.48 -2.24 -14.13
CA THR A 231 15.15 -1.70 -14.45
C THR A 231 14.68 -2.25 -15.80
N VAL A 232 13.46 -2.75 -15.85
CA VAL A 232 12.82 -3.27 -17.06
C VAL A 232 11.36 -2.86 -17.10
N PHE A 233 10.75 -2.96 -18.28
CA PHE A 233 9.30 -2.89 -18.40
C PHE A 233 8.69 -4.30 -18.40
N ASP A 234 7.76 -4.56 -17.47
CA ASP A 234 7.03 -5.83 -17.39
C ASP A 234 5.86 -5.80 -18.37
N MET A 235 6.00 -6.53 -19.48
CA MET A 235 5.01 -6.58 -20.56
C MET A 235 3.68 -7.21 -20.11
N GLN A 236 3.67 -8.03 -19.07
CA GLN A 236 2.45 -8.67 -18.56
C GLN A 236 1.67 -7.76 -17.61
N LYS A 237 2.36 -6.81 -16.96
CA LYS A 237 1.76 -5.90 -15.99
C LYS A 237 1.66 -4.45 -16.48
N ASN A 238 2.26 -4.14 -17.62
CA ASN A 238 2.32 -2.80 -18.21
C ASN A 238 2.86 -1.75 -17.22
N GLN A 239 4.01 -2.03 -16.61
CA GLN A 239 4.65 -1.14 -15.64
C GLN A 239 6.15 -1.42 -15.51
N TYR A 240 6.92 -0.40 -15.14
CA TYR A 240 8.32 -0.56 -14.74
C TYR A 240 8.47 -1.45 -13.51
N ARG A 241 9.48 -2.31 -13.54
CA ARG A 241 9.86 -3.25 -12.47
C ARG A 241 11.37 -3.44 -12.46
N ASN A 242 11.86 -4.02 -11.37
CA ASN A 242 13.26 -4.42 -11.27
C ASN A 242 13.37 -5.95 -11.29
N ILE A 243 14.44 -6.42 -11.91
CA ILE A 243 14.90 -7.81 -11.90
C ILE A 243 16.14 -7.91 -11.02
N ALA A 244 16.24 -8.94 -10.20
CA ALA A 244 17.45 -9.26 -9.44
C ALA A 244 18.43 -10.02 -10.35
N THR A 245 19.45 -9.33 -10.87
CA THR A 245 20.41 -9.86 -11.86
C THR A 245 21.36 -10.90 -11.27
N ASP A 246 21.56 -10.88 -9.96
CA ASP A 246 22.32 -11.86 -9.17
C ASP A 246 21.56 -13.17 -8.91
N ARG A 247 20.26 -13.24 -9.26
CA ARG A 247 19.36 -14.34 -8.87
C ARG A 247 18.54 -14.90 -10.03
N VAL A 248 19.08 -14.82 -11.24
CA VAL A 248 18.43 -15.32 -12.45
C VAL A 248 18.67 -16.81 -12.59
N THR A 249 17.60 -17.60 -12.70
CA THR A 249 17.66 -19.05 -12.94
C THR A 249 17.48 -19.38 -14.43
N GLU A 250 16.76 -18.52 -15.17
CA GLU A 250 16.56 -18.68 -16.61
C GLU A 250 16.44 -17.33 -17.32
N ILE A 251 17.02 -17.21 -18.51
CA ILE A 251 16.80 -16.07 -19.43
C ILE A 251 16.73 -16.58 -20.86
N SER A 252 15.77 -16.07 -21.65
CA SER A 252 15.74 -16.24 -23.10
C SER A 252 15.60 -14.89 -23.80
N ILE A 253 16.62 -14.49 -24.53
CA ILE A 253 16.77 -13.18 -25.18
C ILE A 253 17.57 -13.32 -26.48
N GLY A 254 17.20 -12.60 -27.53
CA GLY A 254 17.93 -12.64 -28.81
C GLY A 254 17.98 -14.02 -29.47
N GLY A 255 17.00 -14.88 -29.21
CA GLY A 255 17.00 -16.28 -29.68
C GLY A 255 17.93 -17.23 -28.90
N LEU A 256 18.69 -16.72 -27.93
CA LEU A 256 19.49 -17.54 -27.01
C LEU A 256 18.68 -17.87 -25.76
N ARG A 257 18.91 -19.05 -25.19
CA ARG A 257 18.30 -19.50 -23.92
C ARG A 257 19.38 -20.05 -22.99
N PHE A 258 19.42 -19.50 -21.78
CA PHE A 258 20.28 -19.95 -20.69
C PHE A 258 19.40 -20.35 -19.51
N ARG A 259 19.69 -21.50 -18.91
CA ARG A 259 18.91 -22.07 -17.81
C ARG A 259 19.83 -22.83 -16.87
N THR A 260 19.65 -22.66 -15.56
CA THR A 260 20.32 -23.47 -14.53
C THR A 260 19.45 -24.66 -14.12
N PRO A 261 20.00 -25.68 -13.47
CA PRO A 261 19.21 -26.77 -12.88
C PRO A 261 18.14 -26.30 -11.88
N SER A 262 18.31 -25.11 -11.29
CA SER A 262 17.36 -24.53 -10.32
C SER A 262 16.18 -23.80 -10.95
N ALA A 263 16.12 -23.72 -12.28
CA ALA A 263 14.95 -23.22 -12.96
C ALA A 263 13.89 -24.32 -13.00
N GLU A 264 12.79 -24.14 -12.27
CA GLU A 264 11.62 -25.03 -12.21
C GLU A 264 10.32 -24.25 -12.45
#